data_AF-A0A9P8BEE4-F1
#
_entry.id   AF-A0A9P8BEE4-F1
#
_cell.length_a   1.000
_cell.length_b   1.000
_cell.length_c   1.000
_cell.angle_alpha   90.00
_cell.angle_beta   90.00
_cell.angle_gamma   90.00
#
_symmetry.space_group_name_H-M   'P 1'
#
loop_
_entity.id
_entity.type
_entity.pdbx_description
1 polymer ?
#
loop_
_entity_poly.entity_id
_entity_poly.type
_entity_poly.pdbx_seq_one_letter_code
_entity_poly.pdbx_strand_id
1 'polypeptide(L)'
;MVFLRRYMLSYLQNHYPERLGRALILNVPYLVSLFFKAILPFVDPVTREKIKFNPEVVKDGLFDADQVTTQWGGEAEIPYEHEVYWPAIIKMCGDRHQKQLEKWRALGGTVGLSEWEIFQDDDAAVAVEEKDVVHEVATAATDVEKTVEVAVTPAPQ
;
A
#
# COMPACT_ATOMS: atom_id res chain seq x y z
N MET A 1 -19.68 1.00 -20.28
CA MET A 1 -19.14 0.34 -19.07
C MET A 1 -18.54 -1.07 -19.31
N VAL A 2 -18.94 -1.83 -20.34
CA VAL A 2 -18.38 -3.18 -20.63
C VAL A 2 -16.95 -3.15 -21.18
N PHE A 3 -16.55 -2.09 -21.90
CA PHE A 3 -15.22 -1.97 -22.50
C PHE A 3 -14.09 -1.82 -21.47
N LEU A 4 -14.30 -1.02 -20.42
CA LEU A 4 -13.30 -0.76 -19.38
C LEU A 4 -12.88 -2.04 -18.65
N ARG A 5 -13.83 -2.92 -18.32
CA ARG A 5 -13.52 -4.18 -17.62
C ARG A 5 -12.67 -5.13 -18.45
N ARG A 6 -13.01 -5.28 -19.74
CA ARG A 6 -12.26 -6.13 -20.67
C ARG A 6 -10.86 -5.57 -20.90
N TYR A 7 -10.77 -4.25 -21.05
CA TYR A 7 -9.50 -3.55 -21.23
C TYR A 7 -8.59 -3.70 -20.01
N MET A 8 -9.09 -3.40 -18.80
CA MET A 8 -8.35 -3.57 -17.55
C MET A 8 -7.86 -5.02 -17.38
N LEU A 9 -8.74 -6.01 -17.62
CA LEU A 9 -8.36 -7.42 -17.50
C LEU A 9 -7.25 -7.80 -18.49
N SER A 10 -7.39 -7.40 -19.76
CA SER A 10 -6.36 -7.65 -20.77
C SER A 10 -5.04 -6.96 -20.46
N TYR A 11 -5.08 -5.76 -19.89
CA TYR A 11 -3.89 -4.99 -19.54
C TYR A 11 -3.13 -5.65 -18.38
N LEU A 12 -3.82 -6.00 -17.30
CA LEU A 12 -3.21 -6.69 -16.14
C LEU A 12 -2.64 -8.06 -16.53
N GLN A 13 -3.37 -8.84 -17.34
CA GLN A 13 -2.93 -10.18 -17.76
C GLN A 13 -1.72 -10.15 -18.71
N ASN A 14 -1.65 -9.18 -19.62
CA ASN A 14 -0.60 -9.15 -20.64
C ASN A 14 0.66 -8.39 -20.20
N HIS A 15 0.54 -7.39 -19.32
CA HIS A 15 1.67 -6.51 -18.96
C HIS A 15 2.23 -6.74 -17.55
N TYR A 16 1.52 -7.44 -16.67
CA TYR A 16 1.98 -7.74 -15.30
C TYR A 16 1.81 -9.22 -14.93
N PRO A 17 2.36 -10.16 -15.74
CA PRO A 17 2.40 -11.56 -15.34
C PRO A 17 3.17 -11.70 -14.02
N GLU A 18 2.70 -12.59 -13.15
CA GLU A 18 3.39 -13.02 -11.92
C GLU A 18 3.61 -11.96 -10.82
N ARG A 19 3.11 -10.73 -10.98
CA ARG A 19 3.23 -9.69 -9.95
C ARG A 19 2.31 -9.90 -8.73
N LEU A 20 1.29 -10.75 -8.86
CA LEU A 20 0.41 -11.10 -7.74
C LEU A 20 1.05 -12.20 -6.88
N GLY A 21 1.67 -11.78 -5.76
CA GLY A 21 2.25 -12.69 -4.75
C GLY A 21 1.20 -13.32 -3.85
N ARG A 22 0.36 -12.50 -3.20
CA ARG A 22 -0.77 -12.95 -2.34
C ARG A 22 -1.96 -12.00 -2.48
N ALA A 23 -3.16 -12.53 -2.35
CA ALA A 23 -4.42 -11.82 -2.38
C ALA A 23 -5.19 -12.11 -1.07
N LEU A 24 -5.33 -11.09 -0.24
CA LEU A 24 -6.02 -11.16 1.05
C LEU A 24 -7.39 -10.52 0.86
N ILE A 25 -8.45 -11.28 1.12
CA ILE A 25 -9.82 -10.78 0.98
C ILE A 25 -10.44 -10.74 2.37
N LEU A 26 -10.51 -9.54 2.94
CA LEU A 26 -11.00 -9.25 4.29
C LEU A 26 -12.48 -8.85 4.25
N ASN A 27 -13.20 -9.09 5.36
CA ASN A 27 -14.61 -8.71 5.54
C ASN A 27 -15.54 -9.19 4.41
N VAL A 28 -15.39 -10.45 3.99
CA VAL A 28 -16.19 -11.03 2.91
C VAL A 28 -17.52 -11.54 3.46
N PRO A 29 -18.67 -11.15 2.88
CA PRO A 29 -19.96 -11.70 3.29
C PRO A 29 -20.02 -13.21 3.01
N TYR A 30 -20.68 -13.96 3.90
CA TYR A 30 -20.70 -15.42 3.88
C TYR A 30 -21.07 -16.02 2.51
N LEU A 31 -22.04 -15.44 1.80
CA LEU A 31 -22.48 -15.88 0.47
C LEU A 31 -21.34 -15.88 -0.57
N VAL A 32 -20.50 -14.84 -0.55
CA VAL A 32 -19.37 -14.72 -1.48
C VAL A 32 -18.31 -15.77 -1.15
N SER A 33 -18.05 -16.04 0.13
CA SER A 33 -17.12 -17.10 0.55
C SER A 33 -17.57 -18.49 0.07
N LEU A 34 -18.88 -18.75 0.09
CA LEU A 34 -19.46 -20.01 -0.40
C LEU A 34 -19.30 -20.15 -1.91
N PHE A 35 -19.55 -19.07 -2.66
CA PHE A 35 -19.33 -19.05 -4.11
C PHE A 35 -17.87 -19.35 -4.46
N PHE A 36 -16.92 -18.70 -3.78
CA PHE A 36 -15.50 -18.97 -3.99
C PHE A 36 -15.13 -20.41 -3.65
N LYS A 37 -15.60 -20.96 -2.53
CA LYS A 37 -15.38 -22.38 -2.17
C LYS A 37 -15.89 -23.36 -3.24
N ALA A 38 -16.98 -23.03 -3.92
CA ALA A 38 -17.51 -23.86 -5.01
C ALA A 38 -16.67 -23.81 -6.29
N ILE A 39 -16.08 -22.65 -6.63
CA ILE A 39 -15.30 -22.48 -7.87
C ILE A 39 -13.81 -22.80 -7.70
N LEU A 40 -13.25 -22.64 -6.50
CA LEU A 40 -11.84 -22.91 -6.21
C LEU A 40 -11.35 -24.30 -6.63
N PRO A 41 -12.11 -25.42 -6.53
CA PRO A 41 -11.65 -26.72 -7.04
C PRO A 41 -11.40 -26.77 -8.56
N PHE A 42 -11.85 -25.77 -9.33
CA PHE A 42 -11.60 -25.66 -10.77
C PHE A 42 -10.44 -24.72 -11.13
N VAL A 43 -9.90 -23.98 -10.16
CA VAL A 43 -8.79 -23.04 -10.36
C VAL A 43 -7.45 -23.79 -10.24
N ASP A 44 -6.39 -23.35 -10.90
CA ASP A 44 -5.06 -23.95 -10.74
C ASP A 44 -4.57 -23.88 -9.26
N PRO A 45 -3.96 -24.95 -8.69
CA PRO A 45 -3.50 -24.98 -7.30
C PRO A 45 -2.57 -23.81 -6.92
N VAL A 46 -1.69 -23.36 -7.81
CA VAL A 46 -0.77 -22.23 -7.52
C VAL A 46 -1.57 -20.94 -7.34
N THR A 47 -2.68 -20.79 -8.05
CA THR A 47 -3.57 -19.63 -7.89
C THR A 47 -4.44 -19.73 -6.64
N ARG A 48 -4.81 -20.95 -6.22
CA ARG A 48 -5.56 -21.15 -4.96
C ARG A 48 -4.73 -20.75 -3.74
N GLU A 49 -3.46 -21.10 -3.73
CA GLU A 49 -2.56 -20.78 -2.60
C GLU A 49 -2.36 -19.27 -2.40
N LYS A 50 -2.43 -18.51 -3.50
CA LYS A 50 -2.33 -17.05 -3.46
C LYS A 50 -3.53 -16.38 -2.80
N ILE A 51 -4.72 -17.01 -2.78
CA ILE A 51 -5.95 -16.40 -2.29
C ILE A 51 -6.23 -16.84 -0.85
N LYS A 52 -6.30 -15.89 0.08
CA LYS A 52 -6.70 -16.14 1.46
C LYS A 52 -7.97 -15.36 1.79
N PHE A 53 -8.99 -16.10 2.24
CA PHE A 53 -10.28 -15.54 2.65
C PHE A 53 -10.29 -15.33 4.16
N ASN A 54 -10.56 -14.10 4.57
CA ASN A 54 -10.67 -13.69 5.96
C ASN A 54 -9.52 -14.18 6.89
N PRO A 55 -8.24 -14.04 6.49
CA PRO A 55 -7.13 -14.33 7.40
C PRO A 55 -7.10 -13.31 8.54
N GLU A 56 -6.63 -13.75 9.71
CA GLU A 56 -6.30 -12.84 10.80
C GLU A 56 -4.88 -12.35 10.57
N VAL A 57 -4.73 -11.26 9.80
CA VAL A 57 -3.45 -10.76 9.25
C VAL A 57 -2.28 -10.70 10.25
N VAL A 58 -2.53 -10.32 11.50
CA VAL A 58 -1.51 -10.27 12.56
C VAL A 58 -1.26 -11.64 13.20
N LYS A 59 -2.31 -12.44 13.43
CA LYS A 59 -2.18 -13.74 14.10
C LYS A 59 -1.64 -14.85 13.19
N ASP A 60 -1.90 -14.75 11.89
CA ASP A 60 -1.38 -15.65 10.86
C ASP A 60 0.07 -15.32 10.47
N GLY A 61 0.70 -14.31 11.11
CA GLY A 61 2.08 -13.90 10.86
C GLY A 61 2.32 -13.40 9.43
N LEU A 62 1.28 -12.85 8.79
CA LEU A 62 1.37 -12.33 7.42
C LEU A 62 2.02 -10.95 7.39
N PHE A 63 1.75 -10.14 8.42
CA PHE A 63 2.30 -8.81 8.60
C PHE A 63 2.58 -8.55 10.08
N ASP A 64 3.54 -7.67 10.34
CA ASP A 64 3.75 -7.10 11.66
C ASP A 64 2.60 -6.14 12.02
N ALA A 65 2.30 -6.03 13.32
CA ALA A 65 1.12 -5.31 13.81
C ALA A 65 1.19 -3.79 13.54
N ASP A 66 2.40 -3.25 13.47
CA ASP A 66 2.75 -1.86 13.18
C ASP A 66 2.50 -1.46 11.71
N GLN A 67 2.49 -2.41 10.78
CA GLN A 67 2.29 -2.15 9.35
C GLN A 67 0.83 -2.24 8.91
N VAL A 68 -0.05 -2.74 9.76
CA VAL A 68 -1.47 -2.98 9.43
C VAL A 68 -2.35 -1.95 10.10
N THR A 69 -3.33 -1.43 9.34
CA THR A 69 -4.28 -0.46 9.88
C THR A 69 -5.22 -1.07 10.92
N THR A 70 -5.63 -0.28 11.91
CA THR A 70 -6.56 -0.69 12.98
C THR A 70 -7.85 -1.34 12.46
N GLN A 71 -8.37 -0.87 11.32
CA GLN A 71 -9.57 -1.42 10.69
C GLN A 71 -9.43 -2.91 10.30
N TRP A 72 -8.21 -3.37 10.07
CA TRP A 72 -7.90 -4.71 9.57
C TRP A 72 -7.23 -5.57 10.65
N GLY A 73 -7.21 -5.10 11.90
CA GLY A 73 -6.70 -5.83 13.07
C GLY A 73 -5.23 -5.55 13.42
N GLY A 74 -4.63 -4.48 12.89
CA GLY A 74 -3.31 -3.99 13.31
C GLY A 74 -3.38 -2.81 14.28
N GLU A 75 -2.25 -2.13 14.46
CA GLU A 75 -2.07 -1.03 15.42
C GLU A 75 -1.88 0.34 14.74
N ALA A 76 -1.68 0.38 13.42
CA ALA A 76 -1.43 1.63 12.71
C ALA A 76 -2.72 2.43 12.47
N GLU A 77 -2.83 3.61 13.07
CA GLU A 77 -3.90 4.55 12.75
C GLU A 77 -3.43 5.55 11.68
N ILE A 78 -3.68 5.22 10.41
CA ILE A 78 -3.27 6.05 9.26
C ILE A 78 -4.53 6.68 8.64
N PRO A 79 -4.95 7.89 9.08
CA PRO A 79 -5.99 8.63 8.39
C PRO A 79 -5.50 9.08 7.00
N TYR A 80 -6.31 8.87 5.97
CA TYR A 80 -5.95 9.26 4.61
C TYR A 80 -6.26 10.75 4.38
N GLU A 81 -5.23 11.58 4.39
CA GLU A 81 -5.30 12.98 3.98
C GLU A 81 -4.61 13.16 2.62
N HIS A 82 -5.39 13.46 1.58
CA HIS A 82 -4.90 13.47 0.19
C HIS A 82 -3.76 14.48 -0.01
N GLU A 83 -3.90 15.68 0.53
CA GLU A 83 -2.96 16.79 0.35
C GLU A 83 -1.59 16.52 0.97
N VAL A 84 -1.52 15.68 2.00
CA VAL A 84 -0.26 15.31 2.67
C VAL A 84 0.32 14.04 2.04
N TYR A 85 -0.52 13.02 1.87
CA TYR A 85 -0.09 11.69 1.45
C TYR A 85 0.31 11.63 -0.02
N TRP A 86 -0.44 12.31 -0.91
CA TRP A 86 -0.19 12.26 -2.34
C TRP A 86 1.17 12.86 -2.76
N PRO A 87 1.54 14.09 -2.36
CA PRO A 87 2.85 14.62 -2.70
C PRO A 87 3.99 13.83 -2.03
N ALA A 88 3.77 13.29 -0.82
CA ALA A 88 4.75 12.45 -0.15
C ALA A 88 5.06 11.17 -0.96
N ILE A 89 4.03 10.45 -1.45
CA ILE A 89 4.23 9.27 -2.31
C ILE A 89 4.98 9.64 -3.59
N ILE A 90 4.58 10.72 -4.26
CA ILE A 90 5.22 11.12 -5.53
C ILE A 90 6.69 11.41 -5.29
N LYS A 91 7.01 12.13 -4.22
CA LYS A 91 8.40 12.42 -3.84
C LYS A 91 9.17 11.13 -3.57
N MET A 92 8.64 10.23 -2.74
CA MET A 92 9.29 8.94 -2.44
C MET A 92 9.52 8.08 -3.69
N CYS A 93 8.53 7.98 -4.57
CA CYS A 93 8.64 7.26 -5.84
C CYS A 93 9.67 7.89 -6.78
N GLY A 94 9.70 9.23 -6.86
CA GLY A 94 10.67 9.97 -7.67
C GLY A 94 12.10 9.80 -7.17
N ASP A 95 12.30 9.93 -5.86
CA ASP A 95 13.60 9.77 -5.21
C ASP A 95 14.13 8.34 -5.40
N ARG A 96 13.26 7.33 -5.19
CA ARG A 96 13.61 5.92 -5.42
C ARG A 96 13.95 5.67 -6.88
N HIS A 97 13.17 6.18 -7.82
CA HIS A 97 13.43 6.03 -9.25
C HIS A 97 14.78 6.65 -9.65
N GLN A 98 15.09 7.85 -9.14
CA GLN A 98 16.34 8.54 -9.43
C GLN A 98 17.54 7.75 -8.91
N LYS A 99 17.50 7.26 -7.66
CA LYS A 99 18.55 6.42 -7.07
C LYS A 99 18.77 5.14 -7.89
N GLN A 100 17.68 4.46 -8.28
CA GLN A 100 17.77 3.25 -9.08
C GLN A 100 18.36 3.51 -10.47
N LEU A 101 18.00 4.63 -11.11
CA LEU A 101 18.58 5.03 -12.39
C LEU A 101 20.06 5.37 -12.30
N GLU A 102 20.49 6.07 -11.26
CA GLU A 102 21.91 6.40 -11.03
C GLU A 102 22.76 5.14 -10.82
N LYS A 103 22.26 4.20 -10.02
CA LYS A 103 22.92 2.89 -9.84
C LYS A 103 22.95 2.09 -11.13
N TRP A 104 21.84 2.03 -11.86
CA TRP A 104 21.78 1.37 -13.16
C TRP A 104 22.80 1.95 -14.15
N ARG A 105 22.97 3.29 -14.16
CA ARG A 105 24.01 3.96 -14.95
C ARG A 105 25.42 3.59 -14.48
N ALA A 106 25.65 3.52 -13.16
CA ALA A 106 26.94 3.12 -12.59
C ALA A 106 27.31 1.65 -12.91
N LEU A 107 26.31 0.76 -12.98
CA LEU A 107 26.47 -0.66 -13.31
C LEU A 107 26.62 -0.93 -14.82
N GLY A 108 26.65 0.12 -15.65
CA GLY A 108 26.94 0.02 -17.08
C GLY A 108 25.74 0.18 -18.01
N GLY A 109 24.54 0.44 -17.48
CA GLY A 109 23.39 0.85 -18.30
C GLY A 109 22.95 -0.17 -19.35
N THR A 110 23.25 -1.46 -19.14
CA THR A 110 22.92 -2.54 -20.06
C THR A 110 21.61 -3.23 -19.65
N VAL A 111 21.00 -3.91 -20.62
CA VAL A 111 19.80 -4.73 -20.39
C VAL A 111 20.24 -6.05 -19.75
N GLY A 112 19.52 -6.49 -18.71
CA GLY A 112 19.76 -7.77 -18.03
C GLY A 112 20.48 -7.68 -16.68
N LEU A 113 20.67 -6.47 -16.14
CA LEU A 113 21.15 -6.27 -14.77
C LEU A 113 20.12 -6.80 -13.76
N SER A 114 20.59 -7.37 -12.65
CA SER A 114 19.70 -7.94 -11.64
C SER A 114 19.04 -6.84 -10.80
N GLU A 115 17.75 -7.00 -10.50
CA GLU A 115 17.03 -6.05 -9.65
C GLU A 115 17.63 -5.97 -8.24
N TRP A 116 18.21 -7.07 -7.74
CA TRP A 116 18.85 -7.16 -6.43
C TRP A 116 20.05 -6.21 -6.27
N GLU A 117 20.90 -6.11 -7.29
CA GLU A 117 22.06 -5.20 -7.28
C GLU A 117 21.64 -3.73 -7.33
N ILE A 118 20.48 -3.44 -7.94
CA ILE A 118 19.94 -2.09 -8.02
C ILE A 118 19.26 -1.71 -6.69
N PHE A 119 18.57 -2.65 -6.04
CA PHE A 119 17.75 -2.40 -4.84
C PHE A 119 18.49 -2.54 -3.50
N GLN A 120 19.72 -3.07 -3.49
CA GLN A 120 20.46 -3.51 -2.29
C GLN A 120 20.57 -2.49 -1.13
N ASP A 121 20.55 -1.18 -1.38
CA ASP A 121 20.65 -0.15 -0.33
C ASP A 121 19.29 0.41 0.14
N ASP A 122 18.19 0.14 -0.56
CA ASP A 122 16.87 0.63 -0.14
C ASP A 122 16.35 -0.16 1.08
N ASP A 123 16.72 -1.44 1.22
CA ASP A 123 16.28 -2.29 2.33
C ASP A 123 16.92 -1.90 3.67
N ALA A 124 18.11 -1.29 3.63
CA ALA A 124 18.79 -0.77 4.82
C ALA A 124 18.25 0.60 5.28
N ALA A 125 17.68 1.40 4.36
CA ALA A 125 17.18 2.74 4.65
C ALA A 125 15.76 2.76 5.24
N VAL A 126 14.94 1.74 4.99
CA VAL A 126 13.59 1.63 5.58
C VAL A 126 13.64 1.23 7.06
N ALA A 127 14.75 0.63 7.50
CA ALA A 127 14.97 0.26 8.91
C ALA A 127 15.46 1.43 9.80
N VAL A 128 15.68 2.62 9.25
CA VAL A 128 16.26 3.76 9.98
C VAL A 128 15.59 5.08 9.55
N GLU A 129 14.30 5.26 9.79
CA GLU A 129 13.64 6.58 9.85
C GLU A 129 12.36 6.47 10.73
N GLU A 130 12.47 5.86 11.92
CA GLU A 130 11.33 5.72 12.87
C GLU A 130 11.30 6.83 13.94
N LYS A 131 12.17 7.85 13.89
CA LYS A 131 12.30 8.80 15.00
C LYS A 131 12.05 10.28 14.74
N ASP A 132 11.95 10.75 13.50
CA ASP A 132 11.88 12.20 13.27
C ASP A 132 10.55 12.73 12.72
N VAL A 133 9.57 11.90 12.35
CA VAL A 133 8.25 12.40 11.88
C VAL A 133 7.30 12.74 13.06
N VAL A 134 7.47 12.11 14.22
CA VAL A 134 6.53 12.26 15.35
C VAL A 134 6.66 13.64 16.01
N HIS A 135 7.82 14.32 15.91
CA HIS A 135 8.02 15.57 16.63
C HIS A 135 7.49 16.81 15.90
N GLU A 136 7.44 16.80 14.57
CA GLU A 136 6.99 17.96 13.78
C GLU A 136 5.45 17.99 13.60
N VAL A 137 4.80 16.82 13.58
CA VAL A 137 3.33 16.70 13.46
C VAL A 137 2.62 17.15 14.74
N ALA A 138 3.22 16.93 15.92
CA ALA A 138 2.65 17.36 17.20
C ALA A 138 2.60 18.90 17.34
N THR A 139 3.57 19.61 16.75
CA THR A 139 3.60 21.08 16.77
C THR A 139 2.61 21.70 15.77
N ALA A 140 2.34 21.03 14.64
CA ALA A 140 1.36 21.51 13.66
C ALA A 140 -0.10 21.31 14.12
N ALA A 141 -0.39 20.26 14.90
CA ALA A 141 -1.73 20.00 15.42
C ALA A 141 -2.20 21.07 16.43
N THR A 142 -1.27 21.65 17.21
CA THR A 142 -1.62 22.65 18.22
C THR A 142 -2.00 24.03 17.66
N ASP A 143 -1.61 24.35 16.41
CA ASP A 143 -1.96 25.63 15.78
C ASP A 143 -3.31 25.59 15.03
N VAL A 144 -3.81 24.39 14.69
CA VAL A 144 -5.12 24.25 14.00
C VAL A 144 -6.29 24.35 15.00
N GLU A 145 -6.16 23.81 16.21
CA GLU A 145 -7.23 23.87 17.22
C GLU A 145 -7.61 25.30 17.63
N LYS A 146 -6.65 26.24 17.66
CA LYS A 146 -6.92 27.63 18.07
C LYS A 146 -7.65 28.45 17.00
N THR A 147 -7.68 27.99 15.75
CA THR A 147 -8.32 28.70 14.65
C THR A 147 -9.80 28.32 14.49
N VAL A 148 -10.21 27.15 15.00
CA VAL A 148 -11.58 26.64 14.84
C VAL A 148 -12.56 27.23 15.87
N GLU A 149 -12.14 27.61 17.08
CA GLU A 149 -13.04 28.18 18.09
C GLU A 149 -13.52 29.61 17.81
N VAL A 150 -12.84 30.39 16.97
CA VAL A 150 -13.21 31.81 16.73
C VAL A 150 -14.29 31.97 15.65
N ALA A 151 -14.55 30.95 14.83
CA ALA A 151 -15.37 31.10 13.62
C ALA A 151 -16.86 30.72 13.75
N VAL A 152 -17.36 30.30 14.92
CA VAL A 152 -18.77 29.94 15.10
C VAL A 152 -19.41 30.77 16.21
N THR A 153 -19.88 31.96 15.86
CA THR A 153 -20.98 32.62 16.60
C THR A 153 -21.95 33.20 15.58
N PRO A 154 -23.22 32.72 15.52
CA PRO A 154 -24.19 33.26 14.58
C PRO A 154 -24.86 34.49 15.19
N ALA A 155 -24.95 35.57 14.44
CA ALA A 155 -25.77 36.74 14.77
C ALA A 155 -26.61 37.16 13.55
N PRO A 156 -27.81 37.71 13.77
CA PRO A 156 -29.01 37.29 13.03
C PRO A 156 -29.54 38.33 12.04
N GLN A 157 -30.53 37.84 11.27
CA GLN A 157 -31.47 38.49 10.32
C GLN A 157 -31.10 38.36 8.85
#